data_AF-A0A1D9GQN6-F1
#
_entry.id   AF-A0A1D9GQN6-F1
#
_cell.length_a   1.000
_cell.length_b   1.000
_cell.length_c   1.000
_cell.angle_alpha   90.00
_cell.angle_beta   90.00
_cell.angle_gamma   90.00
#
_symmetry.space_group_name_H-M   'P 1'
#
loop_
_entity.id
_entity.type
_entity.pdbx_description
1 polymer ?
#
loop_
_entity_poly.entity_id
_entity_poly.type
_entity_poly.pdbx_seq_one_letter_code
_entity_poly.pdbx_strand_id
1 'polypeptide(L)'
;MKKEIVMMVSALAVGGGGYLLGSQHEENQAAFSSGSTDLASAQEGNLLRLVDAGGTVRPLSNSKTWGKTSFDDTTLQLNYQTDVRPEFLRVGRNTPNGTRFLAKFPGAAVNLPLEFSDSFEGFNKWGDLNQGYYVQIAEHDFDSDDVPEIVVAVGNGLLDMAVKVVKYHAPQSSSNAARAENWELIGSFSGQQKAYLEQDTIELPVGSQGLFKEYTWVKRKFVRTD
;
A
#
# COMPACT_ATOMS: atom_id res chain seq x y z
N MET A 1 -29.93 23.38 8.51
CA MET A 1 -29.91 23.13 7.05
C MET A 1 -29.82 21.63 6.87
N LYS A 2 -30.87 21.02 6.31
CA LYS A 2 -30.98 19.56 6.15
C LYS A 2 -30.23 19.17 4.86
N LYS A 3 -29.33 18.19 4.94
CA LYS A 3 -28.72 17.56 3.76
C LYS A 3 -29.57 16.34 3.40
N GLU A 4 -30.18 16.38 2.21
CA GLU A 4 -30.89 15.25 1.63
C GLU A 4 -29.88 14.28 1.01
N ILE A 5 -30.07 12.99 1.27
CA ILE A 5 -29.31 11.88 0.69
C ILE A 5 -30.13 11.37 -0.51
N VAL A 6 -29.61 11.54 -1.72
CA VAL A 6 -30.18 10.96 -2.94
C VAL A 6 -29.60 9.56 -3.12
N MET A 7 -30.40 8.52 -2.82
CA MET A 7 -30.12 7.15 -3.27
C MET A 7 -30.56 6.99 -4.73
N MET A 8 -29.61 6.76 -5.64
CA MET A 8 -29.93 6.21 -6.96
C MET A 8 -30.01 4.69 -6.86
N VAL A 9 -31.22 4.15 -7.06
CA VAL A 9 -31.46 2.73 -7.30
C VAL A 9 -31.64 2.54 -8.80
N SER A 10 -30.68 1.91 -9.46
CA SER A 10 -30.80 1.51 -10.87
C SER A 10 -31.54 0.18 -10.95
N ALA A 11 -32.80 0.23 -11.39
CA ALA A 11 -33.58 -0.96 -11.73
C ALA A 11 -33.13 -1.49 -13.10
N LEU A 12 -32.61 -2.73 -13.13
CA LEU A 12 -32.43 -3.50 -14.36
C LEU A 12 -33.73 -4.25 -14.66
N ALA A 13 -34.44 -3.79 -15.69
CA ALA A 13 -35.57 -4.51 -16.27
C ALA A 13 -35.04 -5.63 -17.19
N VAL A 14 -35.43 -6.88 -16.92
CA VAL A 14 -35.22 -8.03 -17.80
C VAL A 14 -36.56 -8.34 -18.48
N GLY A 15 -36.72 -7.89 -19.72
CA GLY A 15 -37.81 -8.26 -20.62
C GLY A 15 -37.26 -9.17 -21.72
N GLY A 16 -37.83 -10.36 -21.85
CA GLY A 16 -37.38 -11.38 -22.79
C GLY A 16 -38.01 -11.31 -24.18
N GLY A 17 -37.56 -12.23 -25.03
CA GLY A 17 -38.34 -12.79 -26.15
C GLY A 17 -37.85 -12.45 -27.57
N GLY A 18 -37.55 -13.50 -28.34
CA GLY A 18 -38.02 -13.57 -29.74
C GLY A 18 -36.98 -13.40 -30.86
N TYR A 19 -36.84 -14.47 -31.64
CA TYR A 19 -36.03 -14.69 -32.84
C TYR A 19 -36.48 -13.94 -34.13
N LEU A 20 -35.51 -13.76 -35.06
CA LEU A 20 -35.52 -13.88 -36.55
C LEU A 20 -35.26 -12.64 -37.46
N LEU A 21 -34.21 -12.83 -38.29
CA LEU A 21 -33.96 -12.43 -39.70
C LEU A 21 -33.88 -10.95 -40.14
N GLY A 22 -32.71 -10.59 -40.69
CA GLY A 22 -32.65 -10.05 -42.05
C GLY A 22 -31.89 -8.73 -42.29
N SER A 23 -30.94 -8.81 -43.23
CA SER A 23 -30.41 -7.76 -44.13
C SER A 23 -29.19 -6.90 -43.71
N GLN A 24 -28.36 -6.70 -44.75
CA GLN A 24 -26.98 -6.20 -44.80
C GLN A 24 -26.88 -4.70 -44.49
N HIS A 25 -25.77 -4.25 -43.89
CA HIS A 25 -24.87 -3.24 -44.47
C HIS A 25 -23.72 -2.86 -43.50
N GLU A 26 -22.54 -2.63 -44.11
CA GLU A 26 -21.38 -1.87 -43.64
C GLU A 26 -20.48 -2.44 -42.52
N GLU A 27 -19.42 -3.12 -42.97
CA GLU A 27 -18.19 -3.34 -42.22
C GLU A 27 -17.50 -2.00 -41.91
N ASN A 28 -17.81 -1.42 -40.75
CA ASN A 28 -16.92 -0.45 -40.11
C ASN A 28 -15.79 -1.23 -39.40
N GLN A 29 -14.78 -1.64 -40.15
CA GLN A 29 -13.47 -1.96 -39.59
C GLN A 29 -12.76 -0.66 -39.20
N ALA A 30 -13.14 -0.09 -38.06
CA ALA A 30 -12.40 0.97 -37.39
C ALA A 30 -11.69 0.35 -36.17
N ALA A 31 -10.41 0.04 -36.38
CA ALA A 31 -9.32 0.10 -35.40
C ALA A 31 -9.68 -0.17 -33.91
N PHE A 32 -9.81 -1.43 -33.53
CA PHE A 32 -9.43 -1.86 -32.18
C PHE A 32 -7.89 -1.99 -32.13
N SER A 33 -7.23 -0.84 -32.23
CA SER A 33 -5.80 -0.70 -31.98
C SER A 33 -5.58 -0.67 -30.48
N SER A 34 -5.16 -1.81 -29.92
CA SER A 34 -4.21 -1.92 -28.82
C SER A 34 -4.23 -0.77 -27.79
N GLY A 35 -5.15 -0.84 -26.83
CA GLY A 35 -5.23 0.11 -25.73
C GLY A 35 -5.52 -0.55 -24.37
N SER A 36 -5.24 -1.85 -24.20
CA SER A 36 -5.58 -2.58 -22.98
C SER A 36 -4.40 -3.20 -22.22
N THR A 37 -3.16 -2.83 -22.56
CA THR A 37 -1.98 -3.32 -21.83
C THR A 37 -1.59 -2.47 -20.62
N ASP A 38 -2.10 -1.24 -20.50
CA ASP A 38 -1.68 -0.31 -19.42
C ASP A 38 -2.60 -0.28 -18.18
N LEU A 39 -3.80 -0.87 -18.26
CA LEU A 39 -4.68 -1.00 -17.08
C LEU A 39 -4.46 -2.30 -16.31
N ALA A 40 -3.86 -3.32 -16.94
CA ALA A 40 -3.54 -4.59 -16.30
C ALA A 40 -2.25 -4.54 -15.46
N SER A 41 -1.34 -3.60 -15.76
CA SER A 41 -0.13 -3.36 -14.96
C SER A 41 -0.38 -2.51 -13.70
N ALA A 42 -1.52 -1.82 -13.61
CA ALA A 42 -1.86 -0.94 -12.49
C ALA A 42 -2.48 -1.66 -11.26
N GLN A 43 -2.59 -2.99 -11.26
CA GLN A 43 -3.19 -3.80 -10.18
C GLN A 43 -2.18 -4.58 -9.32
N GLU A 44 -0.87 -4.35 -9.49
CA GLU A 44 0.17 -4.94 -8.64
C GLU A 44 0.36 -4.16 -7.32
N GLY A 45 -0.43 -4.49 -6.29
CA GLY A 45 -0.25 -3.95 -4.94
C GLY A 45 -1.55 -3.40 -4.37
N ASN A 46 -2.36 -4.30 -3.82
CA ASN A 46 -3.73 -3.97 -3.38
C ASN A 46 -3.84 -3.73 -1.87
N LEU A 47 -2.76 -3.83 -1.12
CA LEU A 47 -2.78 -3.70 0.34
C LEU A 47 -2.85 -2.25 0.79
N LEU A 48 -2.32 -1.29 0.02
CA LEU A 48 -2.34 0.13 0.36
C LEU A 48 -3.08 0.94 -0.72
N ARG A 49 -3.89 1.89 -0.30
CA ARG A 49 -4.66 2.81 -1.15
C ARG A 49 -4.60 4.22 -0.60
N LEU A 50 -4.56 5.20 -1.50
CA LEU A 50 -4.70 6.60 -1.15
C LEU A 50 -6.18 7.01 -1.30
N VAL A 51 -6.70 7.77 -0.35
CA VAL A 51 -7.96 8.50 -0.48
C VAL A 51 -7.60 9.96 -0.67
N ASP A 52 -8.03 10.54 -1.80
CA ASP A 52 -7.80 11.97 -2.05
C ASP A 52 -8.81 12.85 -1.30
N ALA A 53 -8.57 14.17 -1.27
CA ALA A 53 -9.46 15.13 -0.60
C ALA A 53 -10.90 15.15 -1.16
N GLY A 54 -11.16 14.54 -2.31
CA GLY A 54 -12.49 14.35 -2.89
C GLY A 54 -13.14 13.02 -2.50
N GLY A 55 -12.52 12.22 -1.63
CA GLY A 55 -12.97 10.88 -1.24
C GLY A 55 -12.75 9.81 -2.30
N THR A 56 -11.96 10.09 -3.35
CA THR A 56 -11.70 9.11 -4.41
C THR A 56 -10.53 8.21 -4.01
N VAL A 57 -10.76 6.90 -4.07
CA VAL A 57 -9.74 5.88 -3.83
C VAL A 57 -8.85 5.73 -5.06
N ARG A 58 -7.53 5.85 -4.87
CA ARG A 58 -6.51 5.73 -5.91
C ARG A 58 -5.35 4.83 -5.47
N PRO A 59 -4.57 4.26 -6.40
CA PRO A 59 -3.27 3.67 -6.08
C PRO A 59 -2.32 4.73 -5.52
N LEU A 60 -1.40 4.32 -4.65
CA LEU A 60 -0.28 5.16 -4.22
C LEU A 60 0.72 5.32 -5.37
N SER A 61 1.05 6.57 -5.69
CA SER A 61 1.94 6.94 -6.79
C SER A 61 3.36 6.39 -6.58
N ASN A 62 3.91 6.53 -5.37
CA ASN A 62 5.20 5.92 -5.00
C ASN A 62 4.98 4.66 -4.15
N SER A 63 4.74 3.53 -4.82
CA SER A 63 4.65 2.24 -4.14
C SER A 63 5.24 1.09 -4.97
N LYS A 64 5.62 0.01 -4.28
CA LYS A 64 6.14 -1.22 -4.88
C LYS A 64 5.58 -2.45 -4.18
N THR A 65 5.39 -3.50 -4.96
CA THR A 65 4.94 -4.81 -4.47
C THR A 65 6.08 -5.82 -4.58
N TRP A 66 6.17 -6.73 -3.61
CA TRP A 66 7.13 -7.84 -3.59
C TRP A 66 6.47 -9.13 -3.11
N GLY A 67 6.84 -10.27 -3.70
CA GLY A 67 6.35 -11.59 -3.32
C GLY A 67 4.99 -11.99 -3.92
N LYS A 68 4.32 -11.09 -4.65
CA LYS A 68 3.03 -11.39 -5.30
C LYS A 68 3.21 -12.11 -6.65
N THR A 69 4.07 -11.58 -7.51
CA THR A 69 4.32 -12.08 -8.87
C THR A 69 5.77 -12.54 -9.06
N SER A 70 6.72 -11.92 -8.36
CA SER A 70 8.12 -12.34 -8.28
C SER A 70 8.66 -12.19 -6.85
N PHE A 71 9.70 -12.97 -6.54
CA PHE A 71 10.51 -12.85 -5.33
C PHE A 71 11.88 -12.21 -5.57
N ASP A 72 12.14 -11.75 -6.80
CA ASP A 72 13.28 -10.88 -7.07
C ASP A 72 13.21 -9.61 -6.23
N ASP A 73 14.35 -9.04 -5.91
CA ASP A 73 14.40 -7.81 -5.13
C ASP A 73 13.61 -6.69 -5.79
N THR A 74 12.82 -5.98 -4.99
CA THR A 74 12.18 -4.74 -5.41
C THR A 74 12.85 -3.55 -4.72
N THR A 75 12.83 -2.39 -5.39
CA THR A 75 13.35 -1.14 -4.85
C THR A 75 12.32 -0.03 -4.96
N LEU A 76 12.07 0.64 -3.84
CA LEU A 76 11.28 1.86 -3.75
C LEU A 76 12.26 3.03 -3.65
N GLN A 77 12.23 3.94 -4.62
CA GLN A 77 13.00 5.20 -4.53
C GLN A 77 12.39 6.06 -3.43
N LEU A 78 13.23 6.64 -2.58
CA LEU A 78 12.80 7.44 -1.43
C LEU A 78 12.99 8.93 -1.73
N ASN A 79 11.97 9.74 -1.48
CA ASN A 79 11.90 11.14 -1.92
C ASN A 79 12.14 12.15 -0.80
N TYR A 80 12.96 11.79 0.19
CA TYR A 80 13.28 12.66 1.33
C TYR A 80 13.95 13.97 0.92
N GLN A 81 13.40 15.09 1.40
CA GLN A 81 13.97 16.43 1.20
C GLN A 81 14.93 16.81 2.33
N THR A 82 15.89 15.91 2.63
CA THR A 82 16.92 16.12 3.67
C THR A 82 18.33 15.93 3.11
N ASP A 83 19.32 16.52 3.77
CA ASP A 83 20.73 16.45 3.35
C ASP A 83 21.29 15.03 3.46
N VAL A 84 20.98 14.33 4.57
CA VAL A 84 21.36 12.94 4.78
C VAL A 84 20.13 12.08 4.60
N ARG A 85 20.04 11.43 3.44
CA ARG A 85 18.89 10.61 3.05
C ARG A 85 19.30 9.28 2.45
N PRO A 86 18.49 8.22 2.62
CA PRO A 86 18.63 7.01 1.84
C PRO A 86 18.28 7.26 0.37
N GLU A 87 18.87 6.49 -0.53
CA GLU A 87 18.59 6.50 -1.96
C GLU A 87 17.30 5.70 -2.26
N PHE A 88 17.20 4.50 -1.67
CA PHE A 88 16.06 3.61 -1.88
C PHE A 88 15.87 2.65 -0.71
N LEU A 89 14.66 2.13 -0.58
CA LEU A 89 14.33 0.96 0.23
C LEU A 89 14.38 -0.28 -0.65
N ARG A 90 15.15 -1.29 -0.24
CA ARG A 90 15.20 -2.60 -0.91
C ARG A 90 14.45 -3.65 -0.10
N VAL A 91 13.52 -4.34 -0.73
CA VAL A 91 12.80 -5.47 -0.14
C VAL A 91 13.08 -6.74 -0.94
N GLY A 92 13.32 -7.84 -0.24
CA GLY A 92 13.75 -9.09 -0.86
C GLY A 92 13.99 -10.22 0.14
N ARG A 93 14.35 -11.39 -0.37
CA ARG A 93 14.74 -12.53 0.47
C ARG A 93 16.09 -12.26 1.13
N ASN A 94 16.22 -12.66 2.38
CA ASN A 94 17.44 -12.58 3.18
C ASN A 94 17.77 -13.91 3.85
N THR A 95 17.35 -15.03 3.25
CA THR A 95 17.53 -16.38 3.79
C THR A 95 18.99 -16.63 4.21
N PRO A 96 19.24 -17.17 5.42
CA PRO A 96 18.26 -17.71 6.38
C PRO A 96 17.62 -16.69 7.34
N ASN A 97 17.91 -15.40 7.18
CA ASN A 97 17.44 -14.32 8.06
C ASN A 97 16.11 -13.70 7.59
N GLY A 98 15.24 -14.50 6.95
CA GLY A 98 13.90 -14.07 6.57
C GLY A 98 13.80 -13.09 5.41
N THR A 99 12.96 -12.07 5.55
CA THR A 99 12.76 -10.99 4.58
C THR A 99 13.56 -9.76 4.99
N ARG A 100 14.30 -9.14 4.05
CA ARG A 100 14.98 -7.86 4.28
C ARG A 100 14.07 -6.67 3.94
N PHE A 101 14.18 -5.61 4.74
CA PHE A 101 13.65 -4.28 4.47
C PHE A 101 14.77 -3.28 4.71
N LEU A 102 15.57 -3.04 3.68
CA LEU A 102 16.90 -2.44 3.83
C LEU A 102 16.95 -1.05 3.20
N ALA A 103 17.01 -0.01 4.02
CA ALA A 103 17.25 1.36 3.57
C ALA A 103 18.72 1.50 3.15
N LYS A 104 18.95 1.96 1.92
CA LYS A 104 20.28 2.06 1.32
C LYS A 104 20.73 3.52 1.26
N PHE A 105 21.97 3.75 1.71
CA PHE A 105 22.66 5.03 1.65
C PHE A 105 23.93 4.86 0.81
N PRO A 106 24.58 5.96 0.37
CA PRO A 106 25.90 5.88 -0.23
C PRO A 106 26.90 5.18 0.70
N GLY A 107 27.33 3.96 0.32
CA GLY A 107 28.29 3.17 1.08
C GLY A 107 27.78 2.52 2.38
N ALA A 108 26.49 2.64 2.72
CA ALA A 108 25.95 2.08 3.96
C ALA A 108 24.51 1.57 3.80
N ALA A 109 24.04 0.77 4.76
CA ALA A 109 22.70 0.21 4.74
C ALA A 109 22.22 -0.12 6.15
N VAL A 110 20.92 0.01 6.39
CA VAL A 110 20.31 -0.30 7.68
C VAL A 110 18.96 -0.97 7.47
N ASN A 111 18.67 -2.02 8.25
CA ASN A 111 17.35 -2.64 8.23
C ASN A 111 16.36 -1.72 8.95
N LEU A 112 15.15 -1.60 8.39
CA LEU A 112 14.06 -0.93 9.09
C LEU A 112 13.68 -1.72 10.36
N PRO A 113 13.33 -1.03 11.46
CA PRO A 113 12.94 -1.66 12.73
C PRO A 113 11.49 -2.19 12.65
N LEU A 114 11.26 -3.14 11.75
CA LEU A 114 9.95 -3.74 11.52
C LEU A 114 9.78 -4.96 12.42
N GLU A 115 8.81 -4.89 13.32
CA GLU A 115 8.44 -5.99 14.20
C GLU A 115 7.04 -6.47 13.85
N PHE A 116 6.89 -7.76 13.58
CA PHE A 116 5.61 -8.42 13.33
C PHE A 116 5.29 -9.37 14.50
N SER A 117 4.01 -9.51 14.84
CA SER A 117 3.58 -10.41 15.91
C SER A 117 3.91 -11.86 15.54
N ASP A 118 4.32 -12.69 16.51
CA ASP A 118 4.49 -14.13 16.32
C ASP A 118 3.18 -14.84 15.89
N SER A 119 2.03 -14.22 16.18
CA SER A 119 0.71 -14.70 15.76
C SER A 119 0.34 -14.30 14.33
N PHE A 120 1.15 -13.48 13.65
CA PHE A 120 0.86 -13.04 12.29
C PHE A 120 1.38 -14.09 11.30
N GLU A 121 0.47 -14.62 10.47
CA GLU A 121 0.78 -15.74 9.57
C GLU A 121 1.57 -15.32 8.32
N GLY A 122 1.80 -14.02 8.10
CA GLY A 122 2.51 -13.56 6.92
C GLY A 122 3.98 -13.96 6.86
N PHE A 123 4.59 -14.30 7.99
CA PHE A 123 5.96 -14.77 8.06
C PHE A 123 6.05 -16.11 8.79
N ASN A 124 6.98 -16.96 8.37
CA ASN A 124 7.33 -18.17 9.12
C ASN A 124 8.24 -17.83 10.31
N LYS A 125 8.58 -18.84 11.13
CA LYS A 125 9.47 -18.66 12.31
C LYS A 125 10.91 -18.22 12.00
N TRP A 126 11.30 -18.18 10.73
CA TRP A 126 12.60 -17.68 10.27
C TRP A 126 12.49 -16.27 9.65
N GLY A 127 11.28 -15.69 9.62
CA GLY A 127 11.00 -14.38 9.03
C GLY A 127 10.85 -14.40 7.51
N ASP A 128 10.85 -15.57 6.86
CA ASP A 128 10.56 -15.63 5.42
C ASP A 128 9.06 -15.45 5.20
N LEU A 129 8.72 -14.75 4.11
CA LEU A 129 7.34 -14.54 3.70
C LEU A 129 6.65 -15.88 3.40
N ASN A 130 5.51 -16.14 4.03
CA ASN A 130 4.75 -17.35 3.78
C ASN A 130 4.08 -17.33 2.40
N GLN A 131 3.84 -18.53 1.86
CA GLN A 131 3.16 -18.68 0.57
C GLN A 131 1.77 -18.02 0.61
N GLY A 132 1.45 -17.24 -0.43
CA GLY A 132 0.17 -16.52 -0.53
C GLY A 132 0.17 -15.13 0.11
N TYR A 133 1.21 -14.80 0.90
CA TYR A 133 1.43 -13.44 1.38
C TYR A 133 2.33 -12.66 0.42
N TYR A 134 2.16 -11.34 0.43
CA TYR A 134 2.98 -10.40 -0.32
C TYR A 134 3.15 -9.12 0.48
N VAL A 135 4.16 -8.34 0.11
CA VAL A 135 4.51 -7.07 0.73
C VAL A 135 4.16 -5.94 -0.25
N GLN A 136 3.59 -4.85 0.26
CA GLN A 136 3.53 -3.57 -0.42
C GLN A 136 4.23 -2.51 0.44
N ILE A 137 5.15 -1.78 -0.16
CA ILE A 137 5.85 -0.65 0.45
C ILE A 137 5.46 0.63 -0.27
N ALA A 138 5.29 1.73 0.48
CA ALA A 138 4.97 3.04 -0.06
C ALA A 138 5.54 4.15 0.83
N GLU A 139 5.64 5.35 0.27
CA GLU A 139 5.83 6.60 1.04
C GLU A 139 4.48 7.28 1.25
N HIS A 140 4.24 7.81 2.45
CA HIS A 140 3.09 8.64 2.76
C HIS A 140 3.45 9.61 3.89
N ASP A 141 3.20 10.91 3.70
CA ASP A 141 3.51 11.95 4.68
C ASP A 141 2.29 12.23 5.58
N PHE A 142 2.29 11.64 6.78
CA PHE A 142 1.17 11.77 7.73
C PHE A 142 1.22 13.07 8.53
N ASP A 143 2.40 13.68 8.68
CA ASP A 143 2.57 14.86 9.54
C ASP A 143 2.96 16.14 8.81
N SER A 144 2.97 16.07 7.48
CA SER A 144 3.17 17.20 6.57
C SER A 144 4.49 17.92 6.82
N ASP A 145 5.55 17.17 7.13
CA ASP A 145 6.90 17.68 7.36
C ASP A 145 7.83 17.57 6.14
N ASP A 146 7.30 17.15 4.98
CA ASP A 146 8.04 16.88 3.73
C ASP A 146 9.09 15.74 3.85
N VAL A 147 9.04 14.95 4.93
CA VAL A 147 9.87 13.77 5.20
C VAL A 147 8.93 12.55 5.32
N PRO A 148 8.45 11.98 4.20
CA PRO A 148 7.37 11.00 4.23
C PRO A 148 7.70 9.73 5.03
N GLU A 149 6.73 9.24 5.79
CA GLU A 149 6.85 7.93 6.43
C GLU A 149 6.86 6.79 5.40
N ILE A 150 7.55 5.71 5.76
CA ILE A 150 7.49 4.45 5.02
C ILE A 150 6.33 3.62 5.58
N VAL A 151 5.37 3.30 4.74
CA VAL A 151 4.28 2.38 5.04
C VAL A 151 4.60 1.01 4.46
N VAL A 152 4.64 -0.01 5.32
CA VAL A 152 4.87 -1.41 4.95
C VAL A 152 3.62 -2.20 5.28
N ALA A 153 2.92 -2.67 4.25
CA ALA A 153 1.83 -3.62 4.40
C ALA A 153 2.28 -5.02 4.00
N VAL A 154 1.95 -6.01 4.82
CA VAL A 154 2.15 -7.43 4.52
C VAL A 154 0.81 -8.11 4.66
N GLY A 155 0.37 -8.87 3.66
CA GLY A 155 -0.93 -9.51 3.72
C GLY A 155 -1.19 -10.47 2.57
N ASN A 156 -2.30 -11.20 2.67
CA ASN A 156 -2.76 -12.12 1.63
C ASN A 156 -3.80 -11.48 0.69
N GLY A 157 -4.18 -10.23 0.94
CA GLY A 157 -5.18 -9.49 0.17
C GLY A 157 -6.63 -9.93 0.40
N LEU A 158 -6.90 -10.79 1.39
CA LEU A 158 -8.21 -11.37 1.66
C LEU A 158 -8.67 -11.19 3.11
N LEU A 159 -7.94 -11.72 4.09
CA LEU A 159 -8.40 -11.79 5.48
C LEU A 159 -7.33 -11.44 6.52
N ASP A 160 -6.06 -11.43 6.12
CA ASP A 160 -4.96 -11.12 7.03
C ASP A 160 -4.03 -10.08 6.42
N MET A 161 -3.73 -9.06 7.21
CA MET A 161 -2.84 -7.97 6.86
C MET A 161 -2.26 -7.32 8.13
N ALA A 162 -0.95 -7.08 8.11
CA ALA A 162 -0.26 -6.22 9.06
C ALA A 162 0.24 -4.96 8.33
N VAL A 163 0.08 -3.80 8.95
CA VAL A 163 0.58 -2.51 8.45
C VAL A 163 1.55 -1.93 9.48
N LYS A 164 2.72 -1.52 9.03
CA LYS A 164 3.75 -0.87 9.83
C LYS A 164 4.07 0.49 9.24
N VAL A 165 4.29 1.48 10.09
CA VAL A 165 4.66 2.84 9.67
C VAL A 165 5.97 3.19 10.35
N VAL A 166 6.98 3.53 9.56
CA VAL A 166 8.32 3.87 10.02
C VAL A 166 8.65 5.29 9.64
N LYS A 167 9.05 6.10 10.63
CA LYS A 167 9.51 7.48 10.43
C LYS A 167 11.03 7.54 10.38
N TYR A 168 11.56 8.38 9.50
CA TYR A 168 12.99 8.64 9.37
C TYR A 168 13.38 9.94 10.08
N HIS A 169 14.40 9.86 10.93
CA HIS A 169 15.01 10.98 11.65
C HIS A 169 16.39 11.26 11.03
N ALA A 170 16.43 12.20 10.08
CA ALA A 170 17.68 12.52 9.37
C ALA A 170 18.78 12.99 10.35
N PRO A 171 19.96 12.36 10.36
CA PRO A 171 21.05 12.80 11.21
C PRO A 171 21.75 14.02 10.62
N GLN A 172 22.50 14.74 11.45
CA GLN A 172 23.27 15.91 11.03
C GLN A 172 24.51 15.58 10.17
N SER A 173 24.92 14.31 10.10
CA SER A 173 26.13 13.89 9.37
C SER A 173 25.93 12.54 8.68
N SER A 174 26.45 12.43 7.45
CA SER A 174 26.44 11.20 6.65
C SER A 174 27.19 10.04 7.31
N SER A 175 28.17 10.33 8.16
CA SER A 175 28.87 9.32 8.98
C SER A 175 27.92 8.56 9.93
N ASN A 176 26.76 9.14 10.23
CA ASN A 176 25.73 8.57 11.09
C ASN A 176 24.50 8.10 10.31
N ALA A 177 24.54 8.09 8.98
CA ALA A 177 23.37 7.83 8.13
C ALA A 177 22.70 6.48 8.40
N ALA A 178 23.49 5.41 8.50
CA ALA A 178 22.99 4.03 8.64
C ALA A 178 22.84 3.57 10.10
N ARG A 179 22.53 4.49 11.01
CA ARG A 179 22.22 4.18 12.41
C ARG A 179 20.77 3.72 12.54
N ALA A 180 20.54 2.67 13.32
CA ALA A 180 19.18 2.15 13.54
C ALA A 180 18.31 3.16 14.29
N GLU A 181 18.93 3.99 15.14
CA GLU A 181 18.28 5.03 15.93
C GLU A 181 17.70 6.17 15.08
N ASN A 182 18.08 6.26 13.80
CA ASN A 182 17.47 7.19 12.86
C ASN A 182 16.11 6.71 12.34
N TRP A 183 15.66 5.51 12.72
CA TRP A 183 14.41 4.93 12.26
C TRP A 183 13.53 4.58 13.45
N GLU A 184 12.28 5.02 13.41
CA GLU A 184 11.32 4.81 14.49
C GLU A 184 10.08 4.11 13.95
N LEU A 185 9.70 2.97 14.55
CA LEU A 185 8.41 2.35 14.29
C LEU A 185 7.32 3.12 15.05
N ILE A 186 6.56 3.93 14.33
CA ILE A 186 5.55 4.85 14.91
C ILE A 186 4.11 4.33 14.77
N GLY A 187 3.90 3.30 13.94
CA GLY A 187 2.59 2.69 13.71
C GLY A 187 2.68 1.19 13.51
N SER A 188 1.76 0.46 14.13
CA SER A 188 1.66 -0.99 14.02
C SER A 188 0.20 -1.41 14.12
N PHE A 189 -0.35 -1.88 13.02
CA PHE A 189 -1.77 -2.17 12.88
C PHE A 189 -2.02 -3.55 12.28
N SER A 190 -3.16 -4.12 12.64
CA SER A 190 -3.71 -5.31 12.01
C SER A 190 -5.01 -4.93 11.30
N GLY A 191 -5.16 -5.42 10.08
CA GLY A 191 -6.33 -5.15 9.25
C GLY A 191 -6.62 -6.32 8.32
N GLN A 192 -7.52 -6.08 7.36
CA GLN A 192 -7.92 -7.08 6.39
C GLN A 192 -7.94 -6.45 5.00
N GLN A 193 -7.59 -7.23 3.97
CA GLN A 193 -7.63 -6.87 2.56
C GLN A 193 -6.74 -5.69 2.15
N LYS A 194 -7.04 -4.48 2.64
CA LYS A 194 -6.43 -3.20 2.25
C LYS A 194 -6.41 -2.23 3.43
N ALA A 195 -5.51 -1.25 3.37
CA ALA A 195 -5.50 -0.06 4.20
C ALA A 195 -5.69 1.16 3.31
N TYR A 196 -6.46 2.12 3.80
CA TYR A 196 -6.70 3.39 3.15
C TYR A 196 -5.92 4.47 3.91
N LEU A 197 -5.09 5.20 3.19
CA LEU A 197 -4.29 6.31 3.70
C LEU A 197 -4.98 7.59 3.26
N GLU A 198 -5.40 8.42 4.20
CA GLU A 198 -6.06 9.69 3.95
C GLU A 198 -5.40 10.76 4.82
N GLN A 199 -4.65 11.68 4.22
CA GLN A 199 -3.95 12.74 4.95
C GLN A 199 -3.13 12.21 6.14
N ASP A 200 -3.56 12.49 7.37
CA ASP A 200 -2.92 12.07 8.62
C ASP A 200 -3.49 10.76 9.20
N THR A 201 -4.35 10.08 8.44
CA THR A 201 -5.20 8.99 8.93
C THR A 201 -5.00 7.68 8.15
N ILE A 202 -5.08 6.57 8.87
CA ILE A 202 -5.10 5.21 8.34
C ILE A 202 -6.43 4.56 8.70
N GLU A 203 -7.17 4.13 7.70
CA GLU A 203 -8.43 3.40 7.84
C GLU A 203 -8.24 1.93 7.42
N LEU A 204 -8.70 1.01 8.27
CA LEU A 204 -8.56 -0.43 8.11
C LEU A 204 -9.94 -1.11 8.17
N PRO A 205 -10.42 -1.74 7.10
CA PRO A 205 -11.68 -2.47 7.11
C PRO A 205 -11.67 -3.62 8.11
N VAL A 206 -12.83 -3.86 8.74
CA VAL A 206 -13.07 -4.96 9.67
C VAL A 206 -14.30 -5.75 9.21
N GLY A 207 -14.08 -7.00 8.81
CA GLY A 207 -15.14 -7.88 8.35
C GLY A 207 -15.78 -7.42 7.04
N SER A 208 -16.93 -8.02 6.69
CA SER A 208 -17.63 -7.75 5.43
C SER A 208 -18.71 -6.67 5.53
N GLN A 209 -18.93 -6.11 6.72
CA GLN A 209 -20.11 -5.27 7.02
C GLN A 209 -19.86 -3.77 6.80
N GLY A 210 -18.73 -3.38 6.22
CA GLY A 210 -18.36 -1.97 6.04
C GLY A 210 -18.02 -1.28 7.36
N LEU A 211 -17.48 -2.01 8.33
CA LEU A 211 -16.88 -1.43 9.54
C LEU A 211 -15.42 -1.16 9.29
N PHE A 212 -14.89 -0.17 9.99
CA PHE A 212 -13.49 0.24 9.88
C PHE A 212 -12.87 0.41 11.28
N LYS A 213 -11.54 0.46 11.30
CA LYS A 213 -10.71 0.98 12.39
C LYS A 213 -9.94 2.16 11.84
N GLU A 214 -10.10 3.31 12.47
CA GLU A 214 -9.45 4.55 12.11
C GLU A 214 -8.34 4.91 13.11
N TYR A 215 -7.18 5.30 12.58
CA TYR A 215 -6.06 5.79 13.37
C TYR A 215 -5.54 7.09 12.77
N THR A 216 -5.61 8.16 13.54
CA THR A 216 -5.15 9.50 13.13
C THR A 216 -3.84 9.86 13.82
N TRP A 217 -2.92 10.46 13.09
CA TRP A 217 -1.67 10.99 13.62
C TRP A 217 -1.90 12.27 14.42
N VAL A 218 -1.77 12.18 15.74
CA VAL A 218 -2.01 13.30 16.66
C VAL A 218 -0.88 13.41 17.67
N LYS A 219 -0.21 14.56 17.71
CA LYS A 219 0.87 14.86 18.68
C LYS A 219 1.96 13.77 18.68
N ARG A 220 2.47 13.44 17.48
CA ARG A 220 3.57 12.49 17.25
C ARG A 220 3.24 11.02 17.54
N LYS A 221 1.98 10.62 17.44
CA LYS A 221 1.56 9.22 17.57
C LYS A 221 0.23 8.97 16.86
N PHE A 222 0.03 7.74 16.40
CA PHE A 222 -1.30 7.31 15.96
C PHE A 222 -2.22 7.07 17.17
N VAL A 223 -3.43 7.62 17.10
CA VAL A 223 -4.49 7.46 18.10
C VAL A 223 -5.71 6.89 17.40
N ARG A 224 -6.36 5.90 18.02
CA ARG A 224 -7.62 5.37 17.52
C ARG A 224 -8.74 6.40 17.69
N THR A 225 -9.48 6.68 16.63
CA THR A 225 -10.47 7.76 16.56
C THR A 225 -11.92 7.30 16.36
N ASP A 226 -12.14 5.99 16.27
CA ASP A 226 -13.45 5.34 16.09
C ASP A 226 -13.87 4.31 17.15
#